data_AF-A0A1U7M8W2-F1
#
_entry.id   AF-A0A1U7M8W2-F1
#
_cell.length_a   1.000
_cell.length_b   1.000
_cell.length_c   1.000
_cell.angle_alpha   90.00
_cell.angle_beta   90.00
_cell.angle_gamma   90.00
#
_symmetry.space_group_name_H-M   'P 1'
#
loop_
_entity.id
_entity.type
_entity.pdbx_description
1 polymer ?
#
loop_
_entity_poly.entity_id
_entity_poly.type
_entity_poly.pdbx_seq_one_letter_code
_entity_poly.pdbx_strand_id
1 'polypeptide(L)'
;MFYILIISGIFFIAFGTILEKKHGKLKKDLFIDEIYNEKNRDNKIYNDKREVELLEKRLEMLEEMLFTKVLNEEINNSTTIEEDIQEEMSVEEDSMEKYRLIVKYEKQKKSLDEISKLLGINKGEVLLLKNLYKNS
;
A
#
# COMPACT_ATOMS: atom_id res chain seq x y z
N MET A 1 -73.73 -47.21 35.33
CA MET A 1 -72.98 -47.56 34.09
C MET A 1 -73.23 -46.57 32.97
N PHE A 2 -74.48 -46.23 32.62
CA PHE A 2 -74.79 -45.31 31.50
C PHE A 2 -74.25 -43.87 31.66
N TYR A 3 -74.29 -43.29 32.87
CA TYR A 3 -73.80 -41.93 33.13
C TYR A 3 -72.28 -41.77 32.96
N ILE A 4 -71.50 -42.83 33.20
CA ILE A 4 -70.03 -42.79 33.07
C ILE A 4 -69.63 -42.65 31.59
N LEU A 5 -70.37 -43.30 30.69
CA LEU A 5 -70.18 -43.17 29.23
C LEU A 5 -70.49 -41.75 28.74
N ILE A 6 -71.56 -41.13 29.26
CA ILE A 6 -71.95 -39.76 28.88
C ILE A 6 -70.90 -38.75 29.35
N ILE A 7 -70.43 -38.87 30.60
CA ILE A 7 -69.41 -37.98 31.17
C ILE A 7 -68.07 -38.15 30.43
N SER A 8 -67.69 -39.39 30.09
CA SER A 8 -66.49 -39.67 29.30
C SER A 8 -66.54 -39.04 27.91
N GLY A 9 -67.69 -39.10 27.22
CA GLY A 9 -67.87 -38.47 25.90
C GLY A 9 -67.68 -36.94 25.95
N ILE A 10 -68.28 -36.28 26.94
CA ILE A 10 -68.15 -34.82 27.14
C ILE A 10 -66.68 -34.46 27.45
N PHE A 11 -66.00 -35.29 28.25
CA PHE A 11 -64.58 -35.10 28.56
C PHE A 11 -63.70 -35.19 27.31
N PHE A 12 -63.93 -36.16 26.41
CA PHE A 12 -63.16 -36.28 25.18
C PHE A 12 -63.36 -35.10 24.22
N ILE A 13 -64.58 -34.56 24.12
CA ILE A 13 -64.88 -33.38 23.28
C ILE A 13 -64.16 -32.14 23.83
N ALA A 14 -64.25 -31.90 25.14
CA ALA A 14 -63.54 -30.80 25.78
C ALA A 14 -62.01 -30.95 25.64
N PHE A 15 -61.50 -32.16 25.82
CA PHE A 15 -60.07 -32.47 25.67
C PHE A 15 -59.58 -32.25 24.23
N GLY A 16 -60.33 -32.69 23.23
CA GLY A 16 -60.02 -32.49 21.81
C GLY A 16 -59.90 -31.01 21.43
N THR A 17 -60.86 -30.18 21.84
CA THR A 17 -60.83 -28.74 21.54
C THR A 17 -59.69 -27.99 22.23
N ILE A 18 -59.24 -28.45 23.41
CA ILE A 18 -58.07 -27.90 24.11
C ILE A 18 -56.77 -28.27 23.38
N LEU A 19 -56.65 -29.50 22.87
CA LEU A 19 -55.49 -29.93 22.09
C LEU A 19 -55.36 -29.16 20.77
N GLU A 20 -56.45 -28.97 20.03
CA GLU A 20 -56.44 -28.22 18.77
C GLU A 20 -55.93 -26.79 18.96
N LYS A 21 -56.36 -26.10 20.03
CA LYS A 21 -55.89 -24.74 20.35
C LYS A 21 -54.40 -24.68 20.68
N LYS A 22 -53.86 -25.71 21.35
CA LYS A 22 -52.42 -25.79 21.66
C LYS A 22 -51.58 -26.08 20.42
N HIS A 23 -52.00 -27.04 19.59
CA HIS A 23 -51.30 -27.37 18.35
C HIS A 23 -51.33 -26.22 17.32
N GLY A 24 -52.45 -25.47 17.24
CA GLY A 24 -52.56 -24.32 16.35
C GLY A 24 -51.65 -23.15 16.72
N LYS A 25 -51.41 -22.91 18.03
CA LYS A 25 -50.44 -21.91 18.49
C LYS A 25 -49.00 -22.36 18.26
N LEU A 26 -48.68 -23.60 18.63
CA LEU A 26 -47.34 -24.17 18.47
C LEU A 26 -46.85 -24.12 17.02
N LYS A 27 -47.73 -24.42 16.05
CA LYS A 27 -47.39 -24.33 14.61
C LYS A 27 -47.14 -22.90 14.13
N LYS A 28 -47.85 -21.91 14.69
CA LYS A 28 -47.64 -20.50 14.34
C LYS A 28 -46.33 -19.99 14.89
N ASP A 29 -46.01 -20.33 16.13
CA ASP A 29 -44.77 -19.90 16.78
C ASP A 29 -43.55 -20.52 16.05
N LEU A 30 -43.63 -21.80 15.69
CA LEU A 30 -42.58 -22.48 14.91
C LEU A 30 -42.38 -21.84 13.52
N PHE A 31 -43.46 -21.49 12.82
CA PHE A 31 -43.41 -20.86 11.50
C PHE A 31 -42.86 -19.42 11.56
N ILE A 32 -43.18 -18.69 12.63
CA ILE A 32 -42.63 -17.35 12.87
C ILE A 32 -41.13 -17.47 13.14
N ASP A 33 -40.70 -18.38 14.02
CA ASP A 33 -39.28 -18.58 14.33
C ASP A 33 -38.45 -19.00 13.11
N GLU A 34 -39.02 -19.78 12.20
CA GLU A 34 -38.40 -20.19 10.94
C GLU A 34 -38.18 -18.99 10.01
N ILE A 35 -39.23 -18.16 9.81
CA ILE A 35 -39.14 -16.93 8.99
C ILE A 35 -38.16 -15.92 9.57
N TYR A 36 -38.17 -15.72 10.90
CA TYR A 36 -37.25 -14.78 11.55
C TYR A 36 -35.79 -15.25 11.44
N ASN A 37 -35.53 -16.54 11.56
CA ASN A 37 -34.18 -17.10 11.39
C ASN A 37 -33.68 -17.01 9.95
N GLU A 38 -34.55 -17.29 8.97
CA GLU A 38 -34.19 -17.20 7.55
C GLU A 38 -33.81 -15.77 7.16
N LYS A 39 -34.63 -14.79 7.56
CA LYS A 39 -34.35 -13.36 7.30
C LYS A 39 -33.05 -12.88 7.94
N ASN A 40 -32.70 -13.38 9.14
CA ASN A 40 -31.44 -13.06 9.79
C ASN A 40 -30.23 -13.68 9.08
N ARG A 41 -30.37 -14.88 8.49
CA ARG A 41 -29.31 -15.51 7.69
C ARG A 41 -29.04 -14.71 6.42
N ASP A 42 -30.07 -14.28 5.71
CA ASP A 42 -29.91 -13.48 4.48
C ASP A 42 -29.27 -12.12 4.76
N ASN A 43 -29.67 -11.45 5.85
CA ASN A 43 -29.06 -10.19 6.26
C ASN A 43 -27.58 -10.34 6.60
N LYS A 44 -27.21 -11.45 7.25
CA LYS A 44 -25.80 -11.75 7.54
C LYS A 44 -25.00 -11.98 6.25
N ILE A 45 -25.53 -12.77 5.33
CA ILE A 45 -24.88 -13.04 4.04
C ILE A 45 -24.71 -11.76 3.23
N TYR A 46 -25.69 -10.86 3.23
CA TYR A 46 -25.62 -9.59 2.51
C TYR A 46 -24.58 -8.62 3.09
N ASN A 47 -24.45 -8.58 4.42
CA ASN A 47 -23.43 -7.77 5.08
C ASN A 47 -22.02 -8.34 4.84
N ASP A 48 -21.84 -9.66 4.96
CA ASP A 48 -20.55 -10.31 4.67
C ASP A 48 -20.10 -10.03 3.23
N LYS A 49 -21.01 -10.08 2.25
CA LYS A 49 -20.69 -9.75 0.84
C LYS A 49 -20.25 -8.29 0.66
N ARG A 50 -20.93 -7.34 1.33
CA ARG A 50 -20.55 -5.92 1.27
C ARG A 50 -19.19 -5.65 1.91
N GLU A 51 -18.89 -6.34 3.00
CA GLU A 51 -17.58 -6.23 3.65
C GLU A 51 -16.48 -6.75 2.71
N VAL A 52 -16.66 -7.91 2.09
CA VAL A 52 -15.71 -8.45 1.11
C VAL A 52 -15.49 -7.50 -0.06
N GLU A 53 -16.55 -6.95 -0.66
CA GLU A 53 -16.45 -5.98 -1.76
C GLU A 53 -15.67 -4.71 -1.34
N LEU A 54 -15.86 -4.29 -0.08
CA LEU A 54 -15.16 -3.12 0.46
C LEU A 54 -13.69 -3.42 0.75
N LEU A 55 -13.35 -4.64 1.18
CA LEU A 55 -11.97 -5.08 1.31
C LEU A 55 -11.27 -5.16 -0.05
N GLU A 56 -11.93 -5.70 -1.07
CA GLU A 56 -11.39 -5.78 -2.45
C GLU A 56 -11.03 -4.39 -2.99
N LYS A 57 -11.94 -3.41 -2.88
CA LYS A 57 -11.68 -2.02 -3.31
C LYS A 57 -10.52 -1.37 -2.56
N ARG A 58 -10.38 -1.66 -1.26
CA ARG A 58 -9.24 -1.14 -0.48
C ARG A 58 -7.93 -1.77 -0.91
N LEU A 59 -7.94 -3.04 -1.28
CA LEU A 59 -6.76 -3.76 -1.75
C LEU A 59 -6.31 -3.23 -3.11
N GLU A 60 -7.25 -3.02 -4.03
CA GLU A 60 -7.02 -2.39 -5.34
C GLU A 60 -6.40 -0.98 -5.20
N MET A 61 -6.93 -0.16 -4.27
CA MET A 61 -6.40 1.18 -4.02
C MET A 61 -4.97 1.16 -3.43
N LEU A 62 -4.67 0.18 -2.57
CA LEU A 62 -3.32 0.01 -2.01
C LEU A 62 -2.33 -0.45 -3.08
N GLU A 63 -2.77 -1.34 -3.97
CA GLU A 63 -1.99 -1.81 -5.11
C GLU A 63 -1.65 -0.64 -6.05
N GLU A 64 -2.64 0.17 -6.43
CA GLU A 64 -2.44 1.37 -7.26
C GLU A 64 -1.47 2.36 -6.60
N MET A 65 -1.60 2.60 -5.29
CA MET A 65 -0.72 3.49 -4.55
C MET A 65 0.72 2.98 -4.50
N LEU A 66 0.91 1.67 -4.31
CA LEU A 66 2.24 1.05 -4.32
C LEU A 66 2.88 1.14 -5.70
N PHE A 67 2.16 0.79 -6.76
CA PHE A 67 2.69 0.88 -8.13
C PHE A 67 2.98 2.32 -8.53
N THR A 68 2.10 3.26 -8.20
CA THR A 68 2.33 4.69 -8.47
C THR A 68 3.55 5.21 -7.73
N LYS A 69 3.74 4.80 -6.47
CA LYS A 69 4.91 5.20 -5.69
C LYS A 69 6.19 4.63 -6.29
N VAL A 70 6.21 3.34 -6.63
CA VAL A 70 7.39 2.69 -7.24
C VAL A 70 7.73 3.34 -8.58
N LEU A 71 6.74 3.58 -9.45
CA LEU A 71 6.94 4.25 -10.74
C LEU A 71 7.43 5.70 -10.55
N ASN A 72 6.84 6.46 -9.64
CA ASN A 72 7.28 7.83 -9.38
C ASN A 72 8.67 7.89 -8.75
N GLU A 73 9.04 6.90 -7.92
CA GLU A 73 10.38 6.80 -7.34
C GLU A 73 11.42 6.44 -8.41
N GLU A 74 11.10 5.53 -9.35
CA GLU A 74 11.94 5.25 -10.51
C GLU A 74 12.08 6.46 -11.44
N ILE A 75 10.98 7.17 -11.73
CA ILE A 75 11.00 8.38 -12.56
C ILE A 75 11.81 9.48 -11.89
N ASN A 76 11.59 9.74 -10.61
CA ASN A 76 12.35 10.76 -9.87
C ASN A 76 13.84 10.40 -9.81
N ASN A 77 14.18 9.14 -9.57
CA ASN A 77 15.58 8.71 -9.60
C ASN A 77 16.19 8.88 -11.00
N SER A 78 15.46 8.59 -12.09
CA SER A 78 15.97 8.84 -13.45
C SER A 78 16.17 10.32 -13.76
N THR A 79 15.27 11.19 -13.31
CA THR A 79 15.36 12.64 -13.53
C THR A 79 16.47 13.29 -12.68
N THR A 80 16.67 12.83 -11.44
CA THR A 80 17.79 13.30 -10.59
C THR A 80 19.14 12.85 -11.13
N ILE A 81 19.23 11.64 -11.69
CA ILE A 81 20.47 11.14 -12.32
C ILE A 81 20.83 11.98 -13.56
N GLU A 82 19.86 12.42 -14.37
CA GLU A 82 20.15 13.24 -15.56
C GLU A 82 20.63 14.67 -15.22
N GLU A 83 20.11 15.27 -14.15
CA GLU A 83 20.58 16.59 -13.67
C GLU A 83 21.95 16.51 -12.97
N ASP A 84 22.19 15.50 -12.13
CA ASP A 84 23.50 15.28 -11.48
C ASP A 84 24.60 14.94 -12.49
N ILE A 85 24.31 14.15 -13.54
CA ILE A 85 25.30 13.82 -14.58
C ILE A 85 25.71 15.05 -15.40
N GLN A 86 24.78 15.99 -15.68
CA GLN A 86 25.13 17.22 -16.40
C GLN A 86 26.03 18.13 -15.56
N GLU A 87 25.78 18.24 -14.25
CA GLU A 87 26.61 19.05 -13.36
C GLU A 87 28.00 18.40 -13.17
N GLU A 88 28.08 17.09 -12.96
CA GLU A 88 29.35 16.34 -12.87
C GLU A 88 30.19 16.43 -14.15
N MET A 89 29.58 16.29 -15.34
CA MET A 89 30.31 16.43 -16.61
C MET A 89 30.90 17.84 -16.79
N SER A 90 30.18 18.88 -16.40
CA SER A 90 30.68 20.27 -16.51
C SER A 90 31.86 20.55 -15.58
N VAL A 91 31.86 19.96 -14.38
CA VAL A 91 32.91 20.10 -13.37
C VAL A 91 34.15 19.27 -13.75
N GLU A 92 33.97 18.10 -14.38
CA GLU A 92 35.07 17.27 -14.86
C GLU A 92 35.80 17.93 -16.05
N GLU A 93 35.08 18.57 -16.98
CA GLU A 93 35.69 19.33 -18.07
C GLU A 93 36.58 20.50 -17.58
N ASP A 94 36.09 21.28 -16.61
CA ASP A 94 36.85 22.39 -16.00
C ASP A 94 38.07 21.88 -15.21
N SER A 95 37.92 20.77 -14.48
CA SER A 95 39.02 20.14 -13.73
C SER A 95 40.13 19.60 -14.65
N MET A 96 39.75 19.01 -15.78
CA MET A 96 40.69 18.50 -16.78
C MET A 96 41.41 19.64 -17.51
N GLU A 97 40.71 20.75 -17.81
CA GLU A 97 41.34 21.94 -18.38
C GLU A 97 42.37 22.56 -17.43
N LYS A 98 42.02 22.69 -16.14
CA LYS A 98 42.94 23.15 -15.10
C LYS A 98 44.17 22.24 -14.98
N TYR A 99 44.00 20.92 -15.04
CA TYR A 99 45.13 19.97 -15.05
C TYR A 99 46.07 20.18 -16.25
N ARG A 100 45.53 20.36 -17.46
CA ARG A 100 46.35 20.66 -18.66
C ARG A 100 47.18 21.93 -18.49
N LEU A 101 46.61 22.96 -17.88
CA LEU A 101 47.32 24.20 -17.57
C LEU A 101 48.40 24.01 -16.51
N ILE A 102 48.15 23.21 -15.46
CA ILE A 102 49.16 22.84 -14.45
C ILE A 102 50.37 22.20 -15.13
N VAL A 103 50.17 21.18 -15.98
CA VAL A 103 51.26 20.50 -16.70
C VAL A 103 52.02 21.47 -17.61
N LYS A 104 51.32 22.39 -18.28
CA LYS A 104 51.93 23.42 -19.13
C LYS A 104 52.83 24.35 -18.31
N TYR A 105 52.38 24.79 -17.13
CA TYR A 105 53.17 25.66 -16.26
C TYR A 105 54.34 24.93 -15.56
N GLU A 106 54.19 23.65 -15.24
CA GLU A 106 55.31 22.82 -14.77
C GLU A 106 56.40 22.69 -15.83
N LYS A 107 56.03 22.48 -17.12
CA LYS A 107 56.99 22.48 -18.24
C LYS A 107 57.72 23.82 -18.39
N GLN A 108 57.09 24.91 -17.99
CA GLN A 108 57.70 26.25 -17.96
C GLN A 108 58.54 26.50 -16.69
N LYS A 109 58.76 25.48 -15.85
CA LYS A 109 59.49 25.55 -14.57
C LYS A 109 58.90 26.55 -13.57
N LYS A 110 57.58 26.80 -13.62
CA LYS A 110 56.89 27.62 -12.61
C LYS A 110 56.81 26.89 -11.28
N SER A 111 56.90 27.64 -10.19
CA SER A 111 56.73 27.09 -8.84
C SER A 111 55.26 26.79 -8.54
N LEU A 112 55.01 25.89 -7.58
CA LEU A 112 53.65 25.54 -7.13
C LEU A 112 52.84 26.79 -6.73
N ASP A 113 53.52 27.76 -6.09
CA ASP A 113 52.93 29.01 -5.63
C ASP A 113 52.49 29.91 -6.79
N GLU A 114 53.27 29.93 -7.86
CA GLU A 114 52.94 30.68 -9.07
C GLU A 114 51.79 30.03 -9.84
N ILE A 115 51.79 28.69 -9.91
CA ILE A 115 50.71 27.92 -10.56
C ILE A 115 49.38 28.14 -9.84
N SER A 116 49.39 28.06 -8.51
CA SER A 116 48.23 28.35 -7.65
C SER A 116 47.68 29.76 -7.89
N LYS A 117 48.56 30.78 -7.96
CA LYS A 117 48.14 32.16 -8.24
C LYS A 117 47.60 32.36 -9.66
N LEU A 118 48.20 31.72 -10.66
CA LEU A 118 47.79 31.85 -12.06
C LEU A 118 46.43 31.21 -12.36
N LEU A 119 46.12 30.13 -11.65
CA LEU A 119 44.87 29.39 -11.82
C LEU A 119 43.79 29.80 -10.81
N GLY A 120 44.12 30.63 -9.82
CA GLY A 120 43.18 31.05 -8.78
C GLY A 120 42.77 29.92 -7.84
N ILE A 121 43.52 28.82 -7.79
CA ILE A 121 43.23 27.62 -7.00
C ILE A 121 44.24 27.43 -5.87
N ASN A 122 43.85 26.69 -4.83
CA ASN A 122 44.74 26.45 -3.68
C ASN A 122 45.89 25.49 -4.05
N LYS A 123 47.05 25.63 -3.39
CA LYS A 123 48.18 24.71 -3.58
C LYS A 123 47.80 23.24 -3.39
N GLY A 124 46.92 22.97 -2.43
CA GLY A 124 46.38 21.62 -2.20
C GLY A 124 45.57 21.10 -3.38
N GLU A 125 44.76 21.96 -4.01
CA GLU A 125 43.97 21.64 -5.18
C GLU A 125 44.84 21.34 -6.41
N VAL A 126 45.93 22.09 -6.60
CA VAL A 126 46.95 21.79 -7.64
C VAL A 126 47.52 20.38 -7.46
N LEU A 127 47.85 20.00 -6.22
CA LEU A 127 48.39 18.68 -5.91
C LEU A 127 47.34 17.57 -6.06
N LEU A 128 46.08 17.85 -5.69
CA LEU A 128 44.97 16.92 -5.86
C LEU A 128 44.70 16.64 -7.33
N LEU A 129 44.51 17.68 -8.15
CA LEU A 129 44.33 17.54 -9.60
C LEU A 129 45.50 16.78 -10.23
N LYS A 130 46.73 17.06 -9.79
CA LYS A 130 47.90 16.31 -10.24
C LYS A 130 47.81 14.84 -9.90
N ASN A 131 47.41 14.48 -8.68
CA ASN A 131 47.32 13.07 -8.26
C ASN A 131 46.16 12.34 -8.95
N LEU A 132 45.02 13.01 -9.13
CA LEU A 132 43.83 12.45 -9.78
C LEU A 132 44.09 12.09 -11.24
N TYR A 133 44.77 12.97 -11.98
CA TYR A 133 45.01 12.79 -13.42
C TYR A 133 46.44 12.35 -13.78
N LYS A 134 47.27 11.96 -12.79
CA LYS A 134 48.64 11.47 -13.04
C LYS A 134 48.70 10.18 -13.88
N ASN A 135 47.64 9.37 -13.78
CA ASN A 135 47.54 8.03 -14.35
C ASN A 135 46.51 7.92 -15.49
N SER A 136 45.87 9.02 -15.87
CA SER A 136 44.97 9.13 -17.02
C SER A 136 45.74 9.60 -18.24
#